data_AF-A0A1U7WJG3-F1
#
_entry.id   AF-A0A1U7WJG3-F1
#
_cell.length_a   1.000
_cell.length_b   1.000
_cell.length_c   1.000
_cell.angle_alpha   90.00
_cell.angle_beta   90.00
_cell.angle_gamma   90.00
#
_symmetry.space_group_name_H-M   'P 1'
#
loop_
_entity.id
_entity.type
_entity.pdbx_description
1 polymer ?
#
loop_
_entity_poly.entity_id
_entity_poly.type
_entity_poly.pdbx_seq_one_letter_code
_entity_poly.pdbx_strand_id
1 'polypeptide(L)'
;MGPMSHSSTFLLPNLPTDNGPALTYALVILNQRLPRFTPLLWEHAQVHVCADGGANRVFDELPCFFPHDDPSDIRKRYKPYAIKGDMDSIRTDVLDFYRGLGTKIIDESHDQDTTDLHKCVAYILELLNPEHPNTRQK
;
A
#
# COMPACT_ATOMS: atom_id res chain seq x y z
N MET A 1 -29.75 -2.37 -20.07
CA MET A 1 -28.52 -1.73 -19.55
C MET A 1 -27.40 -2.76 -19.66
N GLY A 2 -26.43 -2.54 -20.55
CA GLY A 2 -25.25 -3.40 -20.62
C GLY A 2 -24.32 -3.12 -19.43
N PRO A 3 -23.55 -4.10 -18.94
CA PRO A 3 -22.52 -3.85 -17.95
C PRO A 3 -21.51 -2.86 -18.54
N MET A 4 -21.22 -1.77 -17.84
CA MET A 4 -20.10 -0.90 -18.18
C MET A 4 -18.81 -1.71 -18.00
N SER A 5 -18.12 -1.99 -19.11
CA SER A 5 -16.79 -2.56 -19.09
C SER A 5 -15.78 -1.43 -18.98
N HIS A 6 -15.20 -1.25 -17.79
CA HIS A 6 -14.04 -0.38 -17.61
C HIS A 6 -12.78 -1.22 -17.80
N SER A 7 -12.03 -0.97 -18.88
CA SER A 7 -10.71 -1.54 -19.10
C SER A 7 -9.67 -0.48 -18.80
N SER A 8 -8.72 -0.80 -17.91
CA SER A 8 -7.56 0.02 -17.63
C SER A 8 -6.31 -0.75 -18.02
N THR A 9 -5.44 -0.14 -18.83
CA THR A 9 -4.15 -0.72 -19.20
C THR A 9 -3.25 -0.95 -17.98
N PHE A 10 -3.50 -0.24 -16.87
CA PHE A 10 -2.81 -0.44 -15.60
C PHE A 10 -3.09 -1.81 -14.96
N LEU A 11 -4.27 -2.39 -15.22
CA LEU A 11 -4.64 -3.73 -14.72
C LEU A 11 -4.31 -4.83 -15.74
N LEU A 12 -3.65 -4.48 -16.85
CA LEU A 12 -3.16 -5.46 -17.81
C LEU A 12 -1.72 -5.85 -17.43
N PRO A 13 -1.28 -7.08 -17.76
CA PRO A 13 0.12 -7.47 -17.62
C PRO A 13 1.00 -6.45 -18.33
N ASN A 14 2.20 -6.18 -17.79
CA ASN A 14 3.15 -5.24 -18.38
C ASN A 14 3.37 -5.59 -19.86
N LEU A 15 2.76 -4.80 -20.74
CA LEU A 15 3.01 -4.90 -22.17
C LEU A 15 4.46 -4.48 -22.40
N PRO A 16 5.23 -5.18 -23.24
CA PRO A 16 6.59 -4.76 -23.55
C PRO A 16 6.54 -3.34 -24.14
N THR A 17 6.99 -2.37 -23.36
CA THR A 17 7.07 -0.97 -23.79
C THR A 17 8.24 -0.82 -24.75
N ASP A 18 7.96 -0.21 -25.90
CA ASP A 18 8.95 0.23 -26.87
C ASP A 18 9.90 1.24 -26.21
N ASN A 19 11.13 0.81 -25.91
CA ASN A 19 12.35 1.58 -25.58
C ASN A 19 12.30 2.71 -24.51
N GLY A 20 11.19 2.87 -23.75
CA GLY A 20 11.07 3.82 -22.64
C GLY A 20 11.39 3.22 -21.26
N PRO A 21 11.71 4.03 -20.24
CA PRO A 21 11.84 3.54 -18.87
C PRO A 21 10.51 2.95 -18.39
N ALA A 22 10.55 1.77 -17.75
CA ALA A 22 9.37 1.13 -17.20
C ALA A 22 8.67 2.06 -16.20
N LEU A 23 7.34 2.18 -16.30
CA LEU A 23 6.56 2.92 -15.32
C LEU A 23 6.68 2.26 -13.95
N THR A 24 6.96 3.06 -12.93
CA THR A 24 7.02 2.62 -11.53
C THR A 24 5.81 3.18 -10.80
N TYR A 25 5.12 2.34 -10.04
CA TYR A 25 3.91 2.72 -9.32
C TYR A 25 4.10 2.60 -7.82
N ALA A 26 3.49 3.52 -7.08
CA ALA A 26 3.27 3.39 -5.64
C ALA A 26 1.78 3.17 -5.38
N LEU A 27 1.46 2.30 -4.42
CA LEU A 27 0.11 2.01 -3.99
C LEU A 27 -0.11 2.62 -2.60
N VAL A 28 -1.09 3.52 -2.49
CA VAL A 28 -1.58 4.02 -1.21
C VAL A 28 -2.89 3.30 -0.87
N ILE A 29 -2.92 2.62 0.27
CA ILE A 29 -4.10 1.91 0.77
C ILE A 29 -4.76 2.77 1.85
N LEU A 30 -5.99 3.21 1.58
CA LEU A 30 -6.80 3.98 2.53
C LEU A 30 -7.67 3.06 3.39
N ASN A 31 -8.26 3.61 4.46
CA ASN A 31 -9.22 2.91 5.31
C ASN A 31 -10.60 2.75 4.63
N GLN A 32 -10.61 2.11 3.46
CA GLN A 32 -11.80 1.82 2.64
C GLN A 32 -11.77 0.35 2.20
N ARG A 33 -12.95 -0.21 1.89
CA ARG A 33 -13.05 -1.61 1.43
C ARG A 33 -12.15 -1.85 0.21
N LEU A 34 -11.48 -2.99 0.20
CA LEU A 34 -10.53 -3.30 -0.85
C LEU A 34 -11.25 -3.79 -2.11
N PRO A 35 -10.91 -3.24 -3.29
CA PRO A 35 -11.40 -3.79 -4.55
C PRO A 35 -10.87 -5.21 -4.77
N ARG A 36 -11.63 -6.05 -5.48
CA ARG A 36 -11.25 -7.46 -5.74
C ARG A 36 -9.94 -7.62 -6.49
N PHE A 37 -9.52 -6.60 -7.23
CA PHE A 37 -8.27 -6.58 -7.99
C PHE A 37 -7.09 -6.00 -7.19
N THR A 38 -7.24 -5.76 -5.88
CA THR A 38 -6.14 -5.29 -5.01
C THR A 38 -4.88 -6.16 -5.09
N PRO A 39 -4.95 -7.50 -5.14
CA PRO A 39 -3.75 -8.31 -5.30
C PRO A 39 -2.92 -7.97 -6.54
N LEU A 40 -3.60 -7.65 -7.65
CA LEU A 40 -2.96 -7.25 -8.89
C LEU A 40 -2.33 -5.85 -8.75
N LEU A 41 -3.04 -4.90 -8.15
CA LEU A 41 -2.47 -3.57 -7.86
C LEU A 41 -1.19 -3.66 -7.04
N TRP A 42 -1.19 -4.56 -6.07
CA TRP A 42 -0.03 -4.80 -5.22
C TRP A 42 1.15 -5.35 -6.02
N GLU A 43 0.93 -6.33 -6.90
CA GLU A 43 1.99 -6.90 -7.73
C GLU A 43 2.64 -5.86 -8.67
N HIS A 44 1.84 -4.95 -9.22
CA HIS A 44 2.32 -3.93 -10.15
C HIS A 44 2.97 -2.70 -9.47
N ALA A 45 2.78 -2.52 -8.17
CA ALA A 45 3.37 -1.41 -7.42
C ALA A 45 4.70 -1.82 -6.75
N GLN A 46 5.68 -0.92 -6.80
CA GLN A 46 7.00 -1.13 -6.17
C GLN A 46 7.01 -0.77 -4.68
N VAL A 47 6.12 0.13 -4.26
CA VAL A 47 6.01 0.60 -2.88
C VAL A 47 4.55 0.60 -2.48
N HIS A 48 4.25 0.08 -1.28
CA HIS A 48 2.91 0.00 -0.72
C HIS A 48 2.88 0.73 0.61
N VAL A 49 2.09 1.80 0.71
CA VAL A 49 1.93 2.58 1.93
C VAL A 49 0.49 2.50 2.39
N CYS A 50 0.27 2.13 3.64
CA CYS A 50 -1.05 2.22 4.25
C CYS A 50 -1.21 3.57 4.95
N ALA A 51 -2.32 4.25 4.66
CA ALA A 51 -2.77 5.43 5.38
C ALA A 51 -3.52 4.97 6.62
N ASP A 52 -2.83 5.00 7.76
CA ASP A 52 -3.34 4.61 9.08
C ASP A 52 -4.20 3.32 9.05
N GLY A 53 -5.52 3.42 9.25
CA GLY A 53 -6.46 2.30 9.26
C GLY A 53 -6.58 1.54 7.92
N GLY A 54 -5.96 2.02 6.84
CA GLY A 54 -5.74 1.23 5.63
C GLY A 54 -5.00 -0.07 5.90
N ALA A 55 -4.14 -0.11 6.93
CA ALA A 55 -3.47 -1.34 7.34
C ALA A 55 -4.44 -2.40 7.88
N ASN A 56 -5.51 -1.98 8.57
CA ASN A 56 -6.57 -2.89 9.00
C ASN A 56 -7.22 -3.58 7.80
N ARG A 57 -7.45 -2.83 6.72
CA ARG A 57 -8.04 -3.35 5.48
C ARG A 57 -7.17 -4.42 4.85
N VAL A 58 -5.86 -4.18 4.78
CA VAL A 58 -4.90 -5.18 4.30
C VAL A 58 -4.92 -6.41 5.20
N PHE A 59 -4.90 -6.24 6.53
CA PHE A 59 -4.86 -7.35 7.47
C PHE A 59 -6.12 -8.24 7.44
N ASP A 60 -7.29 -7.62 7.32
CA ASP A 60 -8.59 -8.28 7.40
C ASP A 60 -9.08 -8.81 6.05
N GLU A 61 -8.95 -8.02 4.98
CA GLU A 61 -9.64 -8.27 3.71
C GLU A 61 -8.77 -9.01 2.67
N LEU A 62 -7.44 -8.82 2.63
CA LEU A 62 -6.57 -9.54 1.66
C LEU A 62 -6.67 -11.06 1.76
N PRO A 63 -6.65 -11.68 2.97
CA PRO A 63 -6.84 -13.13 3.09
C PRO A 63 -8.11 -13.65 2.42
N CYS A 64 -9.17 -12.83 2.35
CA CYS A 64 -10.43 -13.23 1.73
C CYS A 64 -10.34 -13.38 0.21
N PHE A 65 -9.31 -12.82 -0.44
CA PHE A 65 -9.05 -13.01 -1.88
C PHE A 65 -8.27 -14.31 -2.17
N PHE A 66 -7.81 -15.01 -1.14
CA PHE A 66 -7.00 -16.22 -1.22
C PHE A 66 -7.59 -17.34 -0.33
N PRO A 67 -8.80 -17.86 -0.64
CA PRO A 67 -9.52 -18.78 0.24
C PRO A 67 -8.85 -20.14 0.44
N HIS A 68 -7.80 -20.44 -0.33
CA HIS A 68 -7.05 -21.69 -0.27
C HIS A 68 -5.67 -21.55 0.39
N ASP A 69 -5.25 -20.33 0.71
CA ASP A 69 -3.99 -20.05 1.40
C ASP A 69 -4.23 -19.84 2.91
N ASP A 70 -3.20 -20.02 3.72
CA ASP A 70 -3.25 -19.67 5.14
C ASP A 70 -3.32 -18.13 5.32
N PRO A 71 -4.29 -17.59 6.09
CA PRO A 71 -4.44 -16.16 6.29
C PRO A 71 -3.19 -15.47 6.87
N SER A 72 -2.41 -16.15 7.72
CA SER A 72 -1.18 -15.60 8.28
C SER A 72 -0.13 -15.42 7.21
N ASP A 73 0.00 -16.39 6.29
CA ASP A 73 0.95 -16.31 5.19
C ASP A 73 0.56 -15.22 4.19
N ILE A 74 -0.74 -15.01 3.93
CA ILE A 74 -1.21 -13.88 3.13
C ILE A 74 -0.86 -12.55 3.80
N ARG A 75 -1.10 -12.39 5.11
CA ARG A 75 -0.75 -11.15 5.83
C ARG A 75 0.75 -10.85 5.79
N LYS A 76 1.60 -11.88 5.85
CA LYS A 76 3.06 -11.73 5.70
C LYS A 76 3.45 -11.37 4.26
N ARG A 77 2.81 -11.99 3.27
CA ARG A 77 3.04 -11.74 1.83
C ARG A 77 2.67 -10.30 1.46
N TYR A 78 1.53 -9.82 1.96
CA TYR A 78 1.00 -8.47 1.75
C TYR A 78 1.38 -7.54 2.90
N LYS A 79 2.69 -7.45 3.16
CA LYS A 79 3.25 -6.54 4.17
C LYS A 79 3.51 -5.17 3.55
N PRO A 80 2.88 -4.08 4.04
CA PRO A 80 3.17 -2.74 3.52
C PRO A 80 4.60 -2.32 3.85
N TYR A 81 5.17 -1.49 2.98
CA TYR A 81 6.47 -0.86 3.21
C TYR A 81 6.42 0.08 4.41
N ALA A 82 5.38 0.91 4.47
CA ALA A 82 5.14 1.83 5.56
C ALA A 82 3.65 1.94 5.93
N ILE A 83 3.39 2.24 7.19
CA ILE A 83 2.10 2.69 7.69
C ILE A 83 2.32 4.12 8.20
N LYS A 84 1.60 5.08 7.65
CA LYS A 84 1.74 6.51 7.98
C LYS A 84 0.38 7.14 8.24
N GLY A 85 0.32 8.02 9.22
CA GLY A 85 -0.89 8.72 9.64
C GLY A 85 -0.81 9.07 11.12
N ASP A 86 -1.90 9.55 11.72
CA ASP A 86 -1.96 9.88 13.15
C ASP A 86 -2.18 8.69 14.09
N MET A 87 -2.34 7.48 13.54
CA MET A 87 -2.53 6.22 14.26
C MET A 87 -3.84 6.15 15.06
N ASP A 88 -4.85 6.95 14.70
CA ASP A 88 -6.12 7.02 15.43
C ASP A 88 -7.14 5.94 15.00
N SER A 89 -6.97 5.37 13.80
CA SER A 89 -7.89 4.40 13.21
C SER A 89 -7.28 3.01 13.04
N ILE A 90 -5.95 2.86 13.00
CA ILE A 90 -5.31 1.54 13.03
C ILE A 90 -5.50 0.85 14.38
N ARG A 91 -5.79 -0.46 14.36
CA ARG A 91 -5.84 -1.24 15.59
C ARG A 91 -4.44 -1.59 16.07
N THR A 92 -4.23 -1.58 17.38
CA THR A 92 -2.92 -1.86 18.00
C THR A 92 -2.38 -3.25 17.63
N ASP A 93 -3.23 -4.28 17.55
CA ASP A 93 -2.82 -5.63 17.17
C ASP A 93 -2.29 -5.71 15.73
N VAL A 94 -2.91 -4.98 14.81
CA VAL A 94 -2.49 -4.88 13.40
C VAL A 94 -1.19 -4.09 13.28
N LEU A 95 -1.10 -2.97 14.00
CA LEU A 95 0.09 -2.13 14.04
C LEU A 95 1.31 -2.91 14.56
N ASP A 96 1.14 -3.64 15.67
CA ASP A 96 2.18 -4.46 16.29
C ASP A 96 2.60 -5.62 15.39
N PHE A 97 1.65 -6.29 14.74
CA PHE A 97 1.93 -7.35 13.78
C PHE A 97 2.83 -6.87 12.64
N TYR A 98 2.47 -5.78 11.96
CA TYR A 98 3.26 -5.27 10.84
C TYR A 98 4.58 -4.66 11.29
N ARG A 99 4.62 -4.00 12.45
CA ARG A 99 5.87 -3.54 13.08
C ARG A 99 6.82 -4.71 13.31
N GLY A 100 6.33 -5.84 13.81
CA GLY A 100 7.11 -7.07 14.02
C GLY A 100 7.67 -7.68 12.73
N LEU A 101 7.03 -7.43 11.58
CA LEU A 101 7.51 -7.83 10.25
C LEU A 101 8.46 -6.80 9.60
N GLY A 102 8.77 -5.70 10.29
CA GLY A 102 9.68 -4.65 9.81
C GLY A 102 9.02 -3.60 8.92
N THR A 103 7.70 -3.45 8.96
CA THR A 103 7.03 -2.30 8.33
C THR A 103 7.42 -1.01 9.06
N LYS A 104 7.71 0.06 8.31
CA LYS A 104 8.02 1.37 8.88
C LYS A 104 6.75 2.01 9.43
N ILE A 105 6.73 2.30 10.73
CA ILE A 105 5.62 3.03 11.37
C ILE A 105 6.01 4.50 11.46
N ILE A 106 5.21 5.39 10.88
CA ILE A 106 5.47 6.83 10.84
C ILE A 106 4.26 7.55 11.44
N ASP A 107 4.42 7.94 12.70
CA ASP A 107 3.39 8.61 13.49
C ASP A 107 3.39 10.11 13.21
N GLU A 108 2.26 10.59 12.69
CA GLU A 108 1.98 11.99 12.33
C GLU A 108 0.84 12.55 13.19
N SER A 109 0.68 12.07 14.42
CA SER A 109 -0.33 12.56 15.37
C SER A 109 -0.16 14.04 15.72
N HIS A 110 1.03 14.59 15.52
CA HIS A 110 1.32 16.01 15.74
C HIS A 110 0.78 16.92 14.61
N ASP A 111 0.50 16.39 13.42
CA ASP A 111 -0.10 17.12 12.30
C ASP A 111 -1.58 16.77 12.16
N GLN A 112 -2.44 17.64 12.67
CA GLN A 112 -3.90 17.49 12.62
C GLN A 112 -4.54 18.29 11.48
N ASP A 113 -3.74 19.04 10.72
CA ASP A 113 -4.23 19.93 9.66
C ASP A 113 -4.24 19.24 8.29
N THR A 114 -3.58 18.08 8.15
CA THR A 114 -3.53 17.30 6.92
C THR A 114 -4.13 15.90 7.08
N THR A 115 -4.71 15.36 6.00
CA THR A 115 -5.28 14.01 6.00
C THR A 115 -4.19 12.95 5.78
N ASP A 116 -4.43 11.71 6.22
CA ASP A 116 -3.46 10.61 6.04
C ASP A 116 -3.14 10.33 4.56
N LEU A 117 -4.09 10.56 3.65
CA LEU A 117 -3.81 10.48 2.22
C LEU A 117 -2.72 11.48 1.81
N HIS A 118 -2.84 12.75 2.25
CA HIS A 118 -1.84 13.78 1.95
C HIS A 118 -0.48 13.41 2.55
N LYS A 119 -0.47 12.98 3.82
CA LYS A 119 0.73 12.52 4.53
C LYS A 119 1.43 11.38 3.77
N CYS A 120 0.69 10.38 3.30
CA CYS A 120 1.23 9.26 2.52
C CYS A 120 1.79 9.71 1.15
N VAL A 121 1.10 10.57 0.43
CA VAL A 121 1.56 11.08 -0.86
C VAL A 121 2.84 11.89 -0.71
N ALA A 122 2.90 12.79 0.27
CA ALA A 122 4.10 13.56 0.59
C ALA A 122 5.30 12.64 0.92
N TYR A 123 5.08 11.63 1.75
CA TYR A 123 6.12 10.65 2.08
C TYR A 123 6.63 9.87 0.86
N ILE A 124 5.76 9.49 -0.07
CA ILE A 124 6.18 8.84 -1.31
C ILE A 124 7.04 9.79 -2.15
N LEU A 125 6.67 11.07 -2.26
CA LEU A 125 7.47 12.06 -2.99
C LEU A 125 8.86 12.24 -2.37
N GLU A 126 8.96 12.24 -1.04
CA GLU A 126 10.25 12.29 -0.34
C GLU A 126 11.12 11.05 -0.62
N LEU A 127 10.53 9.85 -0.67
CA LEU A 127 11.25 8.62 -1.00
C LEU A 127 11.85 8.63 -2.41
N LEU A 128 11.22 9.34 -3.35
CA LEU A 128 11.67 9.47 -4.72
C LEU A 128 12.79 10.51 -4.89
N ASN A 129 13.01 11.37 -3.89
CA ASN A 129 14.06 12.39 -3.94
C ASN A 129 15.43 11.74 -3.67
N PRO A 130 16.38 11.77 -4.64
CA PRO A 130 17.68 11.09 -4.52
C PRO A 130 18.60 11.71 -3.46
N GLU A 131 18.29 12.91 -2.96
CA GLU A 131 19.04 13.62 -1.92
C GLU A 131 18.62 13.20 -0.49
N HIS A 132 17.57 12.37 -0.32
CA HIS A 132 17.18 11.89 1.01
C HIS A 132 18.08 10.72 1.49
N PRO A 133 18.54 10.73 2.76
CA PRO A 133 19.57 9.80 3.24
C PRO A 133 19.16 8.31 3.29
N ASN A 134 17.91 7.96 3.01
CA ASN A 134 17.40 6.58 3.10
C ASN A 134 17.49 5.77 1.79
N THR A 135 17.94 6.36 0.68
CA THR A 135 17.98 5.69 -0.63
C THR A 135 19.20 4.76 -0.83
N ARG A 136 20.04 4.58 0.20
CA ARG A 136 21.24 3.73 0.17
C ARG A 136 21.18 2.56 1.16
N GLN A 137 20.16 1.71 1.06
CA GLN A 137 20.29 0.32 1.53
C GLN A 137 19.65 -0.58 0.47
N LYS A 138 20.50 -1.01 -0.47
CA LYS A 138 20.28 -2.19 -1.31
C LYS A 138 20.88 -3.40 -0.60
#